data_AF-A0A8D8VT88-F1
#
_entry.id   AF-A0A8D8VT88-F1
#
_cell.length_a   1.000
_cell.length_b   1.000
_cell.length_c   1.000
_cell.angle_alpha   90.00
_cell.angle_beta   90.00
_cell.angle_gamma   90.00
#
_symmetry.space_group_name_H-M   'P 1'
#
loop_
_entity.id
_entity.type
_entity.pdbx_description
1 polymer ?
#
loop_
_entity_poly.entity_id
_entity_poly.type
_entity_poly.pdbx_seq_one_letter_code
_entity_poly.pdbx_strand_id
1 'polypeptide(L)'
;MSLSTPSQNYCHLCERYRTLKYSNFIRHQESCVRKFYCQKCSFSTTKRSKMVDHVLNTAEKTDCQLCEHHTSSNLFNLKRHQESCGKNFYCSKCSFNTTKRTHIETHLRKSHVDRKQYACKKCNSFKTKNKFYFKKHRQNCIKMQCDECTYFSYNKKHLILHLKS
;
A
#
# COMPACT_ATOMS: atom_id res chain seq x y z
N MET A 1 -19.57 -23.21 60.88
CA MET A 1 -18.11 -23.10 61.05
C MET A 1 -17.57 -22.25 59.90
N SER A 2 -17.31 -20.97 60.16
CA SER A 2 -16.86 -20.03 59.12
C SER A 2 -15.33 -20.07 59.06
N LEU A 3 -14.77 -20.75 58.05
CA LEU A 3 -13.33 -20.76 57.82
C LEU A 3 -12.88 -19.37 57.33
N SER A 4 -12.25 -18.61 58.22
CA SER A 4 -11.63 -17.33 57.88
C SER A 4 -10.43 -17.61 56.95
N THR A 5 -10.50 -17.18 55.69
CA THR A 5 -9.35 -17.24 54.79
C THR A 5 -8.27 -16.26 55.27
N PRO A 6 -6.99 -16.66 55.33
CA PRO A 6 -5.92 -15.76 55.76
C PRO A 6 -5.82 -14.57 54.80
N SER A 7 -5.71 -13.36 55.33
CA SER A 7 -5.54 -12.14 54.54
C SER A 7 -4.24 -12.21 53.70
N GLN A 8 -4.40 -12.26 52.37
CA GLN A 8 -3.29 -12.26 51.43
C GLN A 8 -2.88 -10.82 51.07
N ASN A 9 -1.57 -10.55 50.98
CA ASN A 9 -1.05 -9.33 50.40
C ASN A 9 -1.21 -9.36 48.88
N TYR A 10 -1.88 -8.36 48.30
CA TYR A 10 -2.21 -8.27 46.88
C TYR A 10 -1.55 -7.04 46.25
N CYS A 11 -0.88 -7.23 45.11
CA CYS A 11 -0.22 -6.12 44.43
C CYS A 11 -1.16 -5.40 43.47
N HIS A 12 -1.53 -4.16 43.81
CA HIS A 12 -2.36 -3.30 42.98
C HIS A 12 -1.65 -2.76 41.73
N LEU A 13 -0.32 -2.84 41.64
CA LEU A 13 0.43 -2.37 40.46
C LEU A 13 0.33 -3.34 39.29
N CYS A 14 0.44 -4.65 39.55
CA CYS A 14 0.33 -5.68 38.51
C CYS A 14 -1.01 -6.44 38.55
N GLU A 15 -1.85 -6.19 39.55
CA GLU A 15 -3.20 -6.76 39.72
C GLU A 15 -3.27 -8.31 39.70
N ARG A 16 -2.13 -9.01 39.75
CA ARG A 16 -2.04 -10.47 39.63
C ARG A 16 -1.20 -11.16 40.70
N TYR A 17 -0.29 -10.45 41.37
CA TYR A 17 0.57 -11.04 42.41
C TYR A 17 -0.12 -11.05 43.78
N ARG A 18 -0.13 -12.22 44.43
CA ARG A 18 -0.67 -12.44 45.79
C ARG A 18 0.31 -13.27 46.62
N THR A 19 0.48 -12.92 47.89
CA THR A 19 1.32 -13.70 48.82
C THR A 19 0.87 -13.55 50.27
N LEU A 20 1.06 -14.58 51.07
CA LEU A 20 0.78 -14.53 52.52
C LEU A 20 1.90 -13.86 53.32
N LYS A 21 3.13 -13.81 52.77
CA LYS A 21 4.31 -13.26 53.48
C LYS A 21 4.55 -11.80 53.10
N TYR A 22 4.54 -10.90 54.09
CA TYR A 22 4.76 -9.47 53.88
C TYR A 22 6.15 -9.15 53.28
N SER A 23 7.22 -9.83 53.72
CA SER A 23 8.56 -9.65 53.17
C SER A 23 8.65 -9.97 51.66
N ASN A 24 7.90 -10.97 51.21
CA ASN A 24 7.81 -11.28 49.78
C ASN A 24 7.00 -10.21 49.01
N PHE A 25 6.00 -9.61 49.65
CA PHE A 25 5.21 -8.55 49.06
C PHE A 25 6.03 -7.27 48.84
N ILE A 26 6.81 -6.83 49.83
CA ILE A 26 7.68 -5.65 49.72
C ILE A 26 8.73 -5.85 48.62
N ARG A 27 9.44 -6.97 48.64
CA ARG A 27 10.42 -7.31 47.59
C ARG A 27 9.78 -7.35 46.19
N HIS A 28 8.55 -7.85 46.08
CA HIS A 28 7.83 -7.81 44.82
C HIS A 28 7.52 -6.38 44.40
N GLN A 29 6.96 -5.55 45.29
CA GLN A 29 6.60 -4.15 45.01
C GLN A 29 7.79 -3.33 44.51
N GLU A 30 8.98 -3.52 45.07
CA GLU A 30 10.21 -2.82 44.64
C GLU A 30 10.57 -3.09 43.16
N SER A 31 10.23 -4.27 42.65
CA SER A 31 10.44 -4.67 41.25
C SER A 31 9.19 -4.58 40.37
N CYS A 32 8.03 -4.25 40.95
CA CYS A 32 6.75 -4.42 40.29
C CYS A 32 6.46 -3.25 39.34
N VAL A 33 6.33 -3.56 38.06
CA VAL A 33 5.97 -2.56 37.05
C VAL A 33 4.48 -2.61 36.78
N ARG A 34 3.84 -1.43 36.79
CA ARG A 34 2.44 -1.30 36.41
C ARG A 34 2.22 -1.74 34.97
N LYS A 35 1.36 -2.74 34.78
CA LYS A 35 0.98 -3.28 33.46
C LYS A 35 -0.54 -3.25 33.30
N PHE A 36 -0.97 -2.95 32.08
CA PHE A 36 -2.32 -3.17 31.61
C PHE A 36 -2.42 -4.63 31.14
N TYR A 37 -3.45 -5.35 31.58
CA TYR A 37 -3.73 -6.72 31.18
C TYR A 37 -5.00 -6.78 30.34
N CYS A 38 -4.98 -7.57 29.26
CA CYS A 38 -6.18 -7.82 28.47
C CYS A 38 -7.09 -8.80 29.23
N GLN A 39 -8.38 -8.52 29.27
CA GLN A 39 -9.36 -9.38 29.95
C GLN A 39 -9.74 -10.61 29.13
N LYS A 40 -9.42 -10.62 27.82
CA LYS A 40 -9.80 -11.69 26.89
C LYS A 40 -8.65 -12.65 26.54
N CYS A 41 -7.40 -12.28 26.80
CA CYS A 41 -6.24 -13.13 26.51
C CYS A 41 -5.06 -12.80 27.44
N SER A 42 -3.95 -13.54 27.31
CA SER A 42 -2.75 -13.39 28.15
C SER A 42 -1.89 -12.15 27.86
N PHE A 43 -2.29 -11.30 26.90
CA PHE A 43 -1.53 -10.10 26.53
C PHE A 43 -1.47 -9.07 27.67
N SER A 44 -0.28 -8.48 27.87
CA SER A 44 -0.08 -7.37 28.81
C SER A 44 0.97 -6.38 28.31
N THR A 45 0.87 -5.12 28.74
CA THR A 45 1.80 -4.05 28.34
C THR A 45 1.87 -2.96 29.39
N THR A 46 2.97 -2.21 29.44
CA THR A 46 3.11 -1.05 30.34
C THR A 46 2.52 0.25 29.75
N LYS A 47 2.16 0.25 28.46
CA LYS A 47 1.66 1.45 27.75
C LYS A 47 0.16 1.34 27.47
N ARG A 48 -0.63 2.34 27.90
CA ARG A 48 -2.08 2.39 27.66
C ARG A 48 -2.43 2.36 26.18
N SER A 49 -1.72 3.11 25.35
CA SER A 49 -1.93 3.13 23.89
C SER A 49 -1.79 1.75 23.27
N LYS A 50 -0.78 0.97 23.68
CA LYS A 50 -0.56 -0.40 23.20
C LYS A 50 -1.65 -1.37 23.64
N MET A 51 -2.27 -1.16 24.81
CA MET A 51 -3.43 -1.94 25.24
C MET A 51 -4.66 -1.60 24.40
N VAL A 52 -4.90 -0.31 24.13
CA VAL A 52 -5.99 0.13 23.25
C VAL A 52 -5.81 -0.43 21.84
N ASP A 53 -4.60 -0.31 21.28
CA ASP A 53 -4.25 -0.90 19.98
C ASP A 53 -4.49 -2.42 19.99
N HIS A 54 -4.04 -3.12 21.04
CA HIS A 54 -4.25 -4.57 21.16
C HIS A 54 -5.73 -4.93 21.10
N VAL A 55 -6.57 -4.31 21.95
CA VAL A 55 -8.01 -4.58 22.01
C VAL A 55 -8.69 -4.27 20.67
N LEU A 56 -8.29 -3.18 20.01
CA LEU A 56 -8.82 -2.82 18.69
C LEU A 56 -8.40 -3.77 17.57
N ASN A 57 -7.23 -4.41 17.67
CA ASN A 57 -6.67 -5.32 16.66
C ASN A 57 -6.99 -6.80 16.91
N THR A 58 -7.33 -7.19 18.15
CA THR A 58 -7.78 -8.55 18.52
C THR A 58 -9.30 -8.67 18.62
N ALA A 59 -10.03 -7.60 18.31
CA ALA A 59 -11.45 -7.70 18.00
C ALA A 59 -11.65 -8.69 16.84
N GLU A 60 -12.75 -9.45 16.88
CA GLU A 60 -13.09 -10.41 15.83
C GLU A 60 -13.01 -9.73 14.46
N LYS A 61 -12.39 -10.45 13.51
CA LYS A 61 -12.22 -9.99 12.14
C LYS A 61 -13.60 -9.62 11.59
N THR A 62 -13.76 -8.35 11.22
CA THR A 62 -15.01 -7.82 10.70
C THR A 62 -14.86 -7.58 9.20
N ASP A 63 -15.81 -8.10 8.43
CA ASP A 63 -15.87 -7.94 6.98
C ASP A 63 -16.42 -6.58 6.59
N CYS A 64 -15.92 -6.04 5.48
CA CYS A 64 -16.46 -4.86 4.85
C CYS A 64 -17.81 -5.18 4.21
N GLN A 65 -18.88 -4.51 4.65
CA GLN A 65 -20.22 -4.66 4.08
C GLN A 65 -20.37 -4.05 2.67
N LEU A 66 -19.32 -3.39 2.15
CA LEU A 66 -19.33 -2.70 0.86
C LEU A 66 -18.46 -3.41 -0.20
N CYS A 67 -17.68 -4.43 0.17
CA CYS A 67 -16.92 -5.25 -0.78
C CYS A 67 -16.57 -6.63 -0.22
N GLU A 68 -16.50 -7.62 -1.11
CA GLU A 68 -16.28 -9.03 -0.74
C GLU A 68 -14.82 -9.37 -0.39
N HIS A 69 -13.89 -8.42 -0.57
CA HIS A 69 -12.45 -8.71 -0.55
C HIS A 69 -11.69 -8.00 0.57
N HIS A 70 -12.36 -7.44 1.58
CA HIS A 70 -11.68 -6.76 2.68
C HIS A 70 -12.23 -7.16 4.06
N THR A 71 -11.39 -7.88 4.80
CA THR A 71 -11.59 -8.25 6.19
C THR A 71 -10.54 -7.55 7.04
N SER A 72 -10.95 -6.90 8.13
CA SER A 72 -10.00 -6.26 9.05
C SER A 72 -10.22 -6.71 10.49
N SER A 73 -9.13 -7.01 11.18
CA SER A 73 -9.15 -7.19 12.64
C SER A 73 -9.07 -5.86 13.39
N ASN A 74 -8.98 -4.73 12.67
CA ASN A 74 -8.90 -3.39 13.22
C ASN A 74 -10.09 -2.54 12.75
N LEU A 75 -10.94 -2.14 13.70
CA LEU A 75 -12.15 -1.36 13.41
C LEU A 75 -11.85 0.03 12.80
N PHE A 76 -10.75 0.67 13.19
CA PHE A 76 -10.34 1.95 12.61
C PHE A 76 -9.92 1.80 11.15
N ASN A 77 -9.14 0.75 10.83
CA ASN A 77 -8.77 0.45 9.45
C ASN A 77 -10.00 0.07 8.60
N LEU A 78 -10.95 -0.67 9.17
CA LEU A 78 -12.21 -0.99 8.50
C LEU A 78 -13.03 0.26 8.21
N LYS A 79 -13.23 1.15 9.18
CA LYS A 79 -13.97 2.42 8.97
C LYS A 79 -13.34 3.27 7.87
N ARG A 80 -12.02 3.48 7.93
CA ARG A 80 -11.29 4.22 6.89
C ARG A 80 -11.40 3.54 5.52
N HIS A 81 -11.34 2.22 5.48
CA HIS A 81 -11.57 1.47 4.25
C HIS A 81 -12.99 1.73 3.73
N GLN A 82 -14.02 1.60 4.56
CA GLN A 82 -15.43 1.82 4.19
C GLN A 82 -15.71 3.24 3.68
N GLU A 83 -15.08 4.28 4.23
CA GLU A 83 -15.19 5.66 3.71
C GLU A 83 -14.70 5.80 2.27
N SER A 84 -13.76 4.95 1.85
CA SER A 84 -13.21 4.89 0.50
C SER A 84 -13.80 3.76 -0.36
N CYS A 85 -14.45 2.79 0.24
CA CYS A 85 -14.97 1.60 -0.42
C CYS A 85 -16.35 1.90 -1.01
N GLY A 86 -16.61 1.45 -2.23
CA GLY A 86 -17.89 1.66 -2.93
C GLY A 86 -18.05 3.00 -3.66
N LYS A 87 -17.19 4.01 -3.44
CA LYS A 87 -17.16 5.22 -4.27
C LYS A 87 -16.24 5.02 -5.47
N ASN A 88 -16.82 4.57 -6.58
CA ASN A 88 -16.14 4.65 -7.87
C ASN A 88 -16.04 6.10 -8.33
N PHE A 89 -14.86 6.46 -8.82
CA PHE A 89 -14.64 7.68 -9.57
C PHE A 89 -14.91 7.38 -11.05
N TYR A 90 -15.93 8.03 -11.60
CA TYR A 90 -16.33 7.87 -13.00
C TYR A 90 -15.67 8.94 -13.87
N CYS A 91 -15.28 8.55 -15.08
CA CYS A 91 -14.85 9.51 -16.09
C CYS A 91 -16.07 10.17 -16.73
N SER A 92 -16.06 11.49 -16.87
CA SER A 92 -17.13 12.24 -17.54
C SER A 92 -17.12 12.13 -19.06
N LYS A 93 -16.08 11.51 -19.65
CA LYS A 93 -15.85 11.47 -21.11
C LYS A 93 -15.86 10.06 -21.71
N CYS A 94 -15.88 9.02 -20.88
CA CYS A 94 -15.99 7.62 -21.33
C CYS A 94 -16.48 6.72 -20.20
N SER A 95 -16.68 5.44 -20.49
CA SER A 95 -17.16 4.42 -19.52
C SER A 95 -16.11 3.98 -18.49
N PHE A 96 -14.91 4.56 -18.48
CA PHE A 96 -13.88 4.23 -17.49
C PHE A 96 -14.27 4.66 -16.08
N ASN A 97 -14.11 3.76 -15.10
CA ASN A 97 -14.29 4.03 -13.68
C ASN A 97 -13.22 3.33 -12.85
N THR A 98 -12.99 3.80 -11.63
CA THR A 98 -12.01 3.21 -10.70
C THR A 98 -12.30 3.59 -9.26
N THR A 99 -11.92 2.74 -8.31
CA THR A 99 -12.03 3.02 -6.86
C THR A 99 -10.94 3.96 -6.34
N LYS A 100 -9.90 4.26 -7.12
CA LYS A 100 -8.74 5.07 -6.67
C LYS A 100 -8.71 6.44 -7.34
N ARG A 101 -8.70 7.51 -6.54
CA ARG A 101 -8.61 8.90 -7.04
C ARG A 101 -7.40 9.14 -7.95
N THR A 102 -6.23 8.63 -7.58
CA THR A 102 -5.00 8.79 -8.38
C THR A 102 -5.09 8.16 -9.77
N HIS A 103 -5.87 7.08 -9.91
CA HIS A 103 -6.08 6.42 -11.19
C HIS A 103 -7.00 7.23 -12.11
N ILE A 104 -8.10 7.80 -11.60
CA ILE A 104 -8.99 8.62 -12.43
C ILE A 104 -8.28 9.91 -12.89
N GLU A 105 -7.51 10.56 -12.02
CA GLU A 105 -6.73 11.76 -12.38
C GLU A 105 -5.65 11.45 -13.44
N THR A 106 -5.03 10.27 -13.35
CA THR A 106 -4.06 9.81 -14.34
C THR A 106 -4.74 9.46 -15.66
N HIS A 107 -5.90 8.82 -15.62
CA HIS A 107 -6.71 8.51 -16.79
C HIS A 107 -7.13 9.79 -17.51
N LEU A 108 -7.69 10.78 -16.81
CA LEU A 108 -8.11 12.07 -17.39
C LEU A 108 -6.95 12.77 -18.10
N ARG A 109 -5.76 12.77 -17.50
CA ARG A 109 -4.53 13.35 -18.10
C ARG A 109 -3.97 12.60 -19.31
N LYS A 110 -4.29 11.32 -19.48
CA LYS A 110 -3.68 10.45 -20.50
C LYS A 110 -4.62 10.16 -21.66
N SER A 111 -5.89 9.92 -21.38
CA SER A 111 -6.86 9.39 -22.34
C SER A 111 -7.68 10.46 -23.04
N HIS A 112 -7.85 11.63 -22.42
CA HIS A 112 -8.71 12.71 -22.94
C HIS A 112 -7.95 14.02 -23.18
N VAL A 113 -6.61 13.95 -23.20
CA VAL A 113 -5.75 15.06 -23.61
C VAL A 113 -5.19 14.71 -24.98
N ASP A 114 -5.44 15.54 -25.98
CA ASP A 114 -4.82 15.41 -27.29
C ASP A 114 -3.32 15.70 -27.19
N ARG A 115 -2.56 14.64 -26.95
CA ARG A 115 -1.11 14.73 -26.90
C ARG A 115 -0.54 14.82 -28.30
N LYS A 116 0.22 15.89 -28.54
CA LYS A 116 1.10 16.03 -29.70
C LYS A 116 1.97 14.77 -29.80
N GLN A 117 1.99 14.16 -30.99
CA GLN A 117 2.80 12.97 -31.24
C GLN A 117 4.29 13.30 -31.08
N TYR A 118 5.06 12.35 -30.54
CA TYR A 118 6.50 12.38 -30.58
C TYR A 118 6.96 11.96 -31.98
N ALA A 119 7.63 12.85 -32.70
CA ALA A 119 8.21 12.60 -34.02
C ALA A 119 9.74 12.55 -33.93
N CYS A 120 10.36 11.56 -34.56
CA CYS A 120 11.82 11.44 -34.59
C CYS A 120 12.40 12.36 -35.68
N LYS A 121 13.21 13.35 -35.26
CA LYS A 121 13.85 14.28 -36.20
C LYS A 121 14.95 13.64 -37.07
N LYS A 122 15.50 12.48 -36.66
CA LYS A 122 16.57 11.80 -37.41
C LYS A 122 16.04 11.04 -38.63
N CYS A 123 15.03 10.20 -38.43
CA CYS A 123 14.47 9.39 -39.52
C CYS A 123 13.24 10.02 -40.18
N ASN A 124 12.62 11.04 -39.56
CA ASN A 124 11.42 11.77 -39.99
C ASN A 124 10.15 10.92 -40.28
N SER A 125 10.28 9.59 -40.29
CA SER A 125 9.24 8.61 -40.60
C SER A 125 8.55 8.02 -39.37
N PHE A 126 9.19 8.07 -38.20
CA PHE A 126 8.63 7.52 -36.97
C PHE A 126 7.86 8.58 -36.16
N LYS A 127 6.58 8.31 -35.90
CA LYS A 127 5.69 9.12 -35.04
C LYS A 127 4.94 8.22 -34.06
N THR A 128 4.80 8.64 -32.80
CA THR A 128 4.02 7.88 -31.80
C THR A 128 3.45 8.80 -30.72
N LYS A 129 2.31 8.44 -30.12
CA LYS A 129 1.77 9.13 -28.93
C LYS A 129 2.41 8.63 -27.62
N ASN A 130 3.15 7.51 -27.64
CA ASN A 130 3.73 6.89 -26.45
C ASN A 130 5.20 7.29 -26.23
N LYS A 131 5.49 7.93 -25.09
CA LYS A 131 6.83 8.39 -24.71
C LYS A 131 7.85 7.25 -24.58
N PHE A 132 7.44 6.08 -24.09
CA PHE A 132 8.32 4.92 -23.92
C PHE A 132 8.78 4.39 -25.27
N TYR A 133 7.85 4.18 -26.21
CA TYR A 133 8.18 3.75 -27.57
C TYR A 133 9.04 4.77 -28.31
N PHE A 134 8.79 6.07 -28.12
CA PHE A 134 9.66 7.11 -28.68
C PHE A 134 11.09 7.05 -28.14
N LYS A 135 11.28 6.85 -26.83
CA LYS A 135 12.61 6.71 -26.22
C LYS A 135 13.35 5.49 -26.76
N LYS A 136 12.67 4.34 -26.84
CA LYS A 136 13.24 3.10 -27.40
C LYS A 136 13.59 3.25 -28.88
N HIS A 137 12.72 3.85 -29.67
CA HIS A 137 13.02 4.16 -31.08
C HIS A 137 14.24 5.06 -31.21
N ARG A 138 14.33 6.15 -30.44
CA ARG A 138 15.45 7.12 -30.53
C ARG A 138 16.80 6.47 -30.26
N GLN A 139 16.86 5.48 -29.36
CA GLN A 139 18.08 4.73 -29.06
C GLN A 139 18.51 3.81 -30.21
N ASN A 140 17.55 3.25 -30.95
CA ASN A 140 17.79 2.30 -32.03
C ASN A 140 17.66 2.92 -33.44
N CYS A 141 17.58 4.25 -33.53
CA CYS A 141 17.45 4.96 -34.81
C CYS A 141 18.83 5.09 -35.45
N ILE A 142 19.20 4.08 -36.24
CA ILE A 142 20.52 3.92 -36.87
C ILE A 142 20.48 4.45 -38.31
N LYS A 143 21.49 5.25 -38.67
CA LYS A 143 21.77 5.66 -40.05
C LYS A 143 22.39 4.48 -40.77
N MET A 144 21.77 4.00 -41.84
CA MET A 144 22.31 2.94 -42.69
C MET A 144 22.84 3.58 -43.97
N GLN A 145 24.12 3.38 -44.26
CA GLN A 145 24.80 3.98 -45.41
C GLN A 145 25.05 2.90 -46.47
N CYS A 146 25.02 3.28 -47.74
CA CYS A 146 25.46 2.44 -48.85
C CYS A 146 26.99 2.43 -48.88
N ASP A 147 27.60 1.27 -49.11
CA ASP A 147 29.06 1.14 -49.11
C ASP A 147 29.66 1.67 -50.42
N GLU A 148 28.89 1.66 -51.51
CA GLU A 148 29.34 2.04 -52.87
C GLU A 148 29.08 3.52 -53.21
N CYS A 149 28.28 4.23 -52.41
CA CYS A 149 27.97 5.64 -52.69
C CYS A 149 27.60 6.43 -51.43
N THR A 150 27.38 7.74 -51.60
CA THR A 150 27.03 8.63 -50.48
C THR A 150 25.58 8.50 -50.01
N TYR A 151 24.80 7.59 -50.59
CA TYR A 151 23.40 7.36 -50.20
C TYR A 151 23.31 6.81 -48.78
N PHE A 152 22.33 7.30 -48.01
CA PHE A 152 22.00 6.75 -46.71
C PHE A 152 20.51 6.83 -46.43
N SER A 153 20.04 5.97 -45.52
CA SER A 153 18.66 5.98 -45.03
C SER A 153 18.58 5.50 -43.60
N TYR A 154 17.55 5.95 -42.87
CA TYR A 154 17.18 5.41 -41.57
C TYR A 154 16.07 4.35 -41.67
N ASN A 155 15.65 4.01 -42.90
CA ASN A 155 14.64 2.99 -43.20
C ASN A 155 15.28 1.85 -44.00
N LYS A 156 15.33 0.66 -43.41
CA LYS A 156 15.87 -0.55 -44.03
C LYS A 156 15.25 -0.84 -45.41
N LYS A 157 13.94 -0.60 -45.59
CA LYS A 157 13.29 -0.83 -46.89
C LYS A 157 13.83 0.09 -47.99
N HIS A 158 14.05 1.36 -47.68
CA HIS A 158 14.57 2.32 -48.67
C HIS A 158 16.02 2.02 -49.05
N LEU A 159 16.85 1.59 -48.09
CA LEU A 159 18.20 1.13 -48.42
C LEU A 159 18.17 -0.13 -49.29
N ILE A 160 17.32 -1.12 -48.97
CA ILE A 160 17.19 -2.33 -49.80
C ILE A 160 16.72 -1.98 -51.22
N LEU A 161 15.78 -1.05 -51.37
CA LEU A 161 15.35 -0.59 -52.70
C LEU A 161 16.49 0.09 -53.46
N HIS A 162 17.30 0.92 -52.80
CA HIS A 162 18.48 1.53 -53.39
C HIS A 162 19.57 0.51 -53.77
N LEU A 163 19.76 -0.57 -53.00
CA LEU A 163 20.72 -1.63 -53.34
C LEU A 163 20.23 -2.54 -54.48
N LYS A 164 18.94 -2.45 -54.85
CA LYS A 164 18.32 -3.21 -55.94
C LYS A 164 18.19 -2.41 -57.23
N SER A 165 18.48 -1.11 -57.19
CA SER A 165 18.57 -0.22 -58.35
C SER A 165 19.99 -0.18 -58.86
#